data_AF-A0A257N792-F1
#
_entry.id   AF-A0A257N792-F1
#
_cell.length_a   1.000
_cell.length_b   1.000
_cell.length_c   1.000
_cell.angle_alpha   90.00
_cell.angle_beta   90.00
_cell.angle_gamma   90.00
#
_symmetry.space_group_name_H-M   'P 1'
#
loop_
_entity.id
_entity.type
_entity.pdbx_description
1 polymer ?
#
loop_
_entity_poly.entity_id
_entity_poly.type
_entity_poly.pdbx_seq_one_letter_code
_entity_poly.pdbx_strand_id
1 'polypeptide(L)' 'MVHLLERHHNDKFTAYMDQFMPQWRCYRDELNQFILNHADWS' A
#
# COMPACT_ATOMS: atom_id res chain seq x y z
N MET A 1 -4.76 10.01 -1.52
CA MET A 1 -5.09 10.63 -2.82
C MET A 1 -5.63 9.61 -3.83
N VAL A 2 -4.95 8.49 -4.12
CA VAL A 2 -5.48 7.46 -5.03
C VAL A 2 -6.84 6.89 -4.60
N HIS A 3 -7.11 6.82 -3.28
CA HIS A 3 -8.40 6.36 -2.73
C HIS A 3 -9.62 7.22 -3.11
N LEU A 4 -9.39 8.46 -3.56
CA LEU A 4 -10.47 9.32 -4.06
C LEU A 4 -10.87 8.96 -5.51
N LEU A 5 -9.95 8.34 -6.26
CA LEU A 5 -10.17 7.90 -7.64
C LEU A 5 -10.64 6.44 -7.70
N GLU A 6 -10.20 5.62 -6.75
CA GLU A 6 -10.58 4.22 -6.63
C GLU A 6 -10.69 3.84 -5.15
N ARG A 7 -11.88 3.40 -4.73
CA ARG A 7 -12.19 3.09 -3.33
C ARG A 7 -11.57 1.76 -2.89
N HIS A 8 -11.43 0.81 -3.81
CA HIS A 8 -11.01 -0.56 -3.50
C HIS A 8 -9.58 -0.82 -3.94
N HIS A 9 -8.82 -1.63 -3.21
CA HIS A 9 -7.46 -2.04 -3.60
C HIS A 9 -7.52 -3.15 -4.66
N ASN A 10 -8.10 -2.85 -5.82
CA ASN A 10 -8.22 -3.75 -6.96
C ASN A 10 -7.14 -3.48 -8.01
N ASP A 11 -7.23 -4.13 -9.16
CA ASP A 11 -6.25 -3.96 -10.24
C ASP A 11 -6.15 -2.52 -10.75
N LYS A 12 -7.28 -1.78 -10.76
CA LYS A 12 -7.31 -0.37 -11.16
C LYS A 12 -6.59 0.53 -10.16
N PHE A 13 -6.74 0.26 -8.86
CA PHE A 13 -5.96 0.92 -7.81
C PHE A 13 -4.46 0.65 -8.00
N THR A 14 -4.09 -0.60 -8.25
CA THR A 14 -2.70 -1.00 -8.48
C THR A 14 -2.10 -0.28 -9.68
N ALA A 15 -2.84 -0.16 -10.79
CA ALA A 15 -2.41 0.60 -11.97
C ALA A 15 -2.17 2.09 -11.67
N TYR A 16 -3.01 2.73 -10.86
CA TYR A 16 -2.77 4.10 -10.41
C TYR A 16 -1.57 4.22 -9.48
N MET A 17 -1.36 3.25 -8.60
CA MET A 17 -0.17 3.23 -7.75
C MET A 17 1.10 3.06 -8.59
N ASP A 18 1.08 2.22 -9.62
CA ASP A 18 2.20 2.07 -10.56
C ASP A 18 2.51 3.37 -11.32
N GLN A 19 1.48 4.11 -11.71
CA GLN A 19 1.63 5.37 -12.45
C GLN A 19 2.10 6.53 -11.56
N PHE A 20 1.50 6.70 -10.38
CA PHE A 20 1.71 7.90 -9.56
C PHE A 20 2.76 7.70 -8.46
N MET A 21 3.07 6.46 -8.09
CA MET A 21 4.02 6.13 -7.05
C MET A 21 4.76 4.83 -7.39
N PRO A 22 5.64 4.79 -8.40
CA PRO A 22 6.28 3.55 -8.88
C PRO A 22 7.04 2.76 -7.79
N GLN A 23 7.44 3.40 -6.70
CA GLN A 23 8.11 2.79 -5.54
C GLN A 23 7.15 2.28 -4.45
N TRP A 24 5.84 2.33 -4.66
CA TRP A 24 4.84 1.99 -3.63
C TRP A 24 4.98 0.59 -3.06
N ARG A 25 5.52 -0.36 -3.84
CA ARG A 25 5.80 -1.73 -3.38
C ARG A 25 6.86 -1.73 -2.29
N CYS A 26 7.94 -0.96 -2.42
CA CYS A 26 8.97 -0.84 -1.38
C CYS A 26 8.39 -0.25 -0.09
N TYR A 27 7.59 0.82 -0.20
CA TYR A 27 6.94 1.41 0.97
C TYR A 27 5.92 0.48 1.61
N ARG A 28 5.15 -0.27 0.82
CA ARG A 28 4.23 -1.28 1.35
C ARG A 28 4.99 -2.37 2.10
N ASP A 29 6.10 -2.85 1.53
CA ASP A 29 6.88 -3.91 2.14
C ASP A 29 7.54 -3.43 3.44
N GLU A 30 8.04 -2.19 3.48
CA GLU A 30 8.53 -1.53 4.71
C GLU A 30 7.42 -1.37 5.76
N LEU A 31 6.24 -0.86 5.38
CA LEU A 31 5.09 -0.73 6.29
C LEU A 31 4.64 -2.08 6.86
N ASN A 32 4.64 -3.13 6.03
CA ASN A 32 4.30 -4.47 6.48
C ASN A 32 5.32 -5.01 7.50
N GLN A 33 6.61 -4.70 7.34
CA GLN A 33 7.63 -5.06 8.34
C GLN A 33 7.38 -4.38 9.69
N PHE A 34 6.97 -3.11 9.69
CA PHE A 34 6.60 -2.41 10.92
C PHE A 34 5.36 -2.99 11.59
N ILE A 35 4.34 -3.37 10.82
CA ILE A 35 3.12 -4.00 11.37
C ILE A 35 3.43 -5.39 11.96
N LEU A 36 4.27 -6.19 11.30
CA LEU A 36 4.69 -7.50 11.82
C LEU A 36 5.49 -7.39 13.13
N ASN A 37 6.29 -6.34 13.30
CA ASN A 37 7.03 -6.08 14.54
C ASN A 37 6.14 -5.56 15.68
N HIS A 38 5.02 -4.88 15.35
CA HIS A 38 4.04 -4.41 16.34
C HIS A 38 2.91 -5.42 16.59
N ALA A 39 2.93 -6.59 15.94
CA ALA A 39 1.94 -7.65 16.13
C ALA A 39 2.20 -8.53 17.37
N ASP A 40 3.05 -8.08 18.31
CA ASP A 40 3.08 -8.57 19.69
C ASP A 40 1.87 -7.99 20.45
N TRP A 41 0.67 -8.46 20.09
CA TRP A 41 -0.54 -8.19 20.87
C TRP A 41 -0.51 -9.07 22.13
N SER A 42 -0.09 -8.49 23.27
CA SER A 42 -0.47 -9.00 24.61
C SER A 42 -1.94 -8.71 24.91
#